data_AF-A0A2M9HR17-F1
#
_entry.id   AF-A0A2M9HR17-F1
#
_cell.length_a   1.000
_cell.length_b   1.000
_cell.length_c   1.000
_cell.angle_alpha   90.00
_cell.angle_beta   90.00
_cell.angle_gamma   90.00
#
_symmetry.space_group_name_H-M   'P 1'
#
loop_
_entity.id
_entity.type
_entity.pdbx_description
1 polymer ?
#
loop_
_entity_poly.entity_id
_entity_poly.type
_entity_poly.pdbx_seq_one_letter_code
_entity_poly.pdbx_strand_id
1 'polypeptide(L)'
;MTMYRNSYAATAPPPIDPFAGLAGNSFTPFGYDQCPCHDAVERSRNLIAVHQRSTLTQSDNATVVASRAKTIAWTGKASDLFRTRMDRVVQSILLLDQDMAATVAIAQR
;
A
#
# COMPACT_ATOMS: atom_id res chain seq x y z
N MET A 1 46.30 15.25 46.28
CA MET A 1 45.46 16.08 45.39
C MET A 1 45.31 15.31 44.09
N THR A 2 44.25 14.50 44.01
CA THR A 2 44.06 13.53 42.91
C THR A 2 43.03 14.13 41.96
N MET A 3 43.47 14.55 40.77
CA MET A 3 42.58 15.09 39.75
C MET A 3 41.67 13.98 39.18
N TYR A 4 40.37 14.24 39.18
CA TYR A 4 39.36 13.43 38.50
C TYR A 4 39.48 13.66 36.99
N ARG A 5 39.97 12.68 36.22
CA ARG A 5 40.01 12.75 34.75
C ARG A 5 38.70 12.18 34.20
N ASN A 6 37.86 13.08 33.67
CA ASN A 6 36.69 12.71 32.88
C ASN A 6 37.11 11.96 31.62
N SER A 7 36.63 10.73 31.46
CA SER A 7 36.85 9.88 30.29
C SER A 7 35.58 9.78 29.45
N TYR A 8 35.08 10.91 28.97
CA TYR A 8 34.18 10.90 27.80
C TYR A 8 35.02 11.11 26.54
N ALA A 9 35.79 10.10 26.16
CA ALA A 9 36.20 10.01 24.77
C ALA A 9 34.92 9.71 23.98
N ALA A 10 34.37 10.71 23.28
CA ALA A 10 33.31 10.49 22.32
C ALA A 10 33.89 9.61 21.19
N THR A 11 33.69 8.30 21.29
CA THR A 11 33.92 7.39 20.18
C THR A 11 32.97 7.81 19.06
N ALA A 12 33.53 8.23 17.92
CA ALA A 12 32.74 8.47 16.72
C ALA A 12 31.89 7.20 16.46
N PRO A 13 30.59 7.34 16.16
CA PRO A 13 29.77 6.18 15.81
C PRO A 13 30.44 5.47 14.62
N PRO A 14 30.42 4.13 14.60
CA PRO A 14 30.99 3.39 13.48
C PRO A 14 30.33 3.88 12.18
N PRO A 15 31.09 3.99 11.08
CA PRO A 15 30.51 4.31 9.77
C PRO A 15 29.36 3.34 9.50
N ILE A 16 28.16 3.89 9.27
CA ILE A 16 27.01 3.09 8.87
C ILE A 16 27.29 2.65 7.43
N ASP A 17 27.61 1.37 7.23
CA ASP A 17 27.67 0.78 5.90
C ASP A 17 26.22 0.62 5.40
N PRO A 18 25.78 1.40 4.38
CA PRO A 18 24.42 1.33 3.87
C PRO A 18 24.11 -0.01 3.17
N PHE A 19 25.13 -0.86 2.96
CA PHE A 19 25.00 -2.16 2.30
C PHE A 19 25.16 -3.36 3.25
N ALA A 20 25.44 -3.14 4.54
CA ALA A 20 25.68 -4.22 5.51
C ALA A 20 24.48 -5.17 5.71
N GLY A 21 23.26 -4.76 5.32
CA GLY A 21 22.06 -5.61 5.34
C GLY A 21 21.84 -6.46 4.07
N LEU A 22 22.69 -6.36 3.05
CA LEU A 22 22.52 -7.01 1.74
C LEU A 22 23.45 -8.23 1.54
N ALA A 23 24.28 -8.57 2.53
CA ALA A 23 25.20 -9.69 2.45
C ALA A 23 24.45 -11.03 2.32
N GLY A 24 24.40 -11.58 1.10
CA GLY A 24 23.92 -12.93 0.82
C GLY A 24 22.92 -13.05 -0.34
N ASN A 25 22.33 -11.95 -0.80
CA ASN A 25 21.50 -11.97 -2.01
C ASN A 25 22.30 -11.35 -3.15
N SER A 26 22.76 -12.16 -4.10
CA SER A 26 23.28 -11.66 -5.38
C SER A 26 22.11 -11.08 -6.20
N PHE A 27 21.58 -9.93 -5.79
CA PHE A 27 20.79 -9.10 -6.67
C PHE A 27 21.78 -8.47 -7.65
N THR A 28 21.61 -8.76 -8.93
CA THR A 28 22.21 -7.95 -10.00
C THR A 28 21.75 -6.51 -9.76
N PRO A 29 22.67 -5.59 -9.39
CA PRO A 29 22.28 -4.26 -9.00
C PRO A 29 21.90 -3.50 -10.26
N PHE A 30 20.59 -3.34 -10.45
CA PHE A 30 19.97 -2.44 -11.41
C PHE A 30 20.28 -2.76 -12.88
N GLY A 31 19.35 -3.46 -13.54
CA GLY A 31 19.11 -3.14 -14.94
C GLY A 31 18.75 -1.65 -15.01
N TYR A 32 19.53 -0.86 -15.75
CA TYR A 32 19.36 0.59 -15.88
C TYR A 32 17.98 1.00 -16.44
N ASP A 33 17.21 0.03 -16.89
CA ASP A 33 15.96 0.22 -17.60
C ASP A 33 14.76 0.25 -16.63
N GLN A 34 14.88 -0.33 -15.42
CA GLN A 34 13.77 -0.40 -14.47
C GLN A 34 14.24 -0.57 -13.01
N CYS A 35 14.75 0.51 -12.39
CA CYS A 35 14.99 0.53 -10.94
C CYS A 35 13.67 0.71 -10.17
N PRO A 36 13.39 -0.10 -9.14
CA PRO A 36 12.24 0.10 -8.24
C PRO A 36 12.17 1.51 -7.62
N CYS A 37 13.31 2.17 -7.49
CA CYS A 37 13.43 3.56 -7.04
C CYS A 37 12.80 4.57 -8.02
N HIS A 38 12.94 4.35 -9.33
CA HIS A 38 12.31 5.18 -10.35
C HIS A 38 10.79 4.95 -10.37
N ASP A 39 10.33 3.70 -10.24
CA ASP A 39 8.91 3.39 -10.13
C ASP A 39 8.27 4.06 -8.90
N ALA A 40 8.96 4.10 -7.77
CA ALA A 40 8.48 4.77 -6.56
C ALA A 40 8.33 6.29 -6.79
N VAL A 41 9.31 6.92 -7.44
CA VAL A 41 9.24 8.35 -7.79
C VAL A 41 8.12 8.61 -8.78
N GLU A 42 7.98 7.81 -9.84
CA GLU A 42 6.89 7.96 -10.81
C GLU A 42 5.50 7.77 -10.17
N ARG A 43 5.35 6.81 -9.27
CA ARG A 43 4.11 6.64 -8.48
C ARG A 43 3.81 7.85 -7.60
N SER A 44 4.82 8.48 -7.01
CA SER A 44 4.64 9.71 -6.22
C SER A 44 4.25 10.92 -7.08
N ARG A 45 4.66 10.93 -8.36
CA ARG A 45 4.30 11.98 -9.33
C ARG A 45 2.88 11.79 -9.86
N ASN A 46 2.44 10.54 -10.06
CA ASN A 46 1.12 10.21 -10.57
C ASN A 46 0.23 9.53 -9.52
N LEU A 47 -0.12 10.29 -8.48
CA LEU A 47 -0.99 9.80 -7.40
C LEU A 47 -2.38 9.41 -7.92
N ILE A 48 -2.89 10.08 -8.96
CA ILE A 48 -4.21 9.79 -9.52
C ILE A 48 -4.25 8.38 -10.10
N ALA A 49 -3.25 7.99 -10.89
CA ALA A 49 -3.18 6.63 -11.44
C ALA A 49 -2.96 5.57 -10.34
N VAL A 50 -2.21 5.90 -9.28
CA VAL A 50 -2.04 5.02 -8.12
C VAL A 50 -3.38 4.79 -7.42
N HIS A 51 -4.11 5.87 -7.13
CA HIS A 51 -5.42 5.79 -6.48
C HIS A 51 -6.44 5.07 -7.36
N GLN A 52 -6.49 5.37 -8.66
CA GLN A 52 -7.37 4.67 -9.59
C GLN A 52 -7.14 3.15 -9.55
N ARG A 53 -5.88 2.71 -9.63
CA ARG A 53 -5.55 1.27 -9.59
C ARG A 53 -5.92 0.63 -8.26
N SER A 54 -5.69 1.33 -7.15
CA SER A 54 -6.08 0.86 -5.81
C SER A 54 -7.59 0.70 -5.70
N THR A 55 -8.36 1.68 -6.18
CA THR A 55 -9.83 1.66 -6.12
C THR A 55 -10.40 0.50 -6.93
N LEU A 56 -9.94 0.32 -8.18
CA LEU A 56 -10.37 -0.81 -9.02
C LEU A 56 -10.09 -2.16 -8.36
N THR A 57 -8.90 -2.31 -7.77
CA THR A 57 -8.54 -3.55 -7.05
C THR A 57 -9.45 -3.80 -5.84
N GLN A 58 -9.83 -2.74 -5.12
CA GLN A 58 -10.76 -2.84 -3.99
C GLN A 58 -12.19 -3.17 -4.44
N SER A 59 -12.62 -2.62 -5.57
CA SER A 59 -13.93 -2.91 -6.20
C SER A 59 -14.07 -4.37 -6.61
N ASP A 60 -13.05 -4.91 -7.29
CA ASP A 60 -13.01 -6.32 -7.66
C ASP A 60 -13.07 -7.23 -6.42
N ASN A 61 -12.25 -6.92 -5.41
CA ASN A 61 -12.23 -7.67 -4.16
C ASN A 61 -13.58 -7.62 -3.42
N ALA A 62 -14.24 -6.47 -3.39
CA ALA A 62 -15.52 -6.33 -2.70
C ALA A 62 -16.63 -7.14 -3.39
N THR A 63 -16.66 -7.14 -4.73
CA THR A 63 -17.59 -7.95 -5.51
C THR A 63 -17.36 -9.45 -5.24
N VAL A 64 -16.10 -9.89 -5.22
CA VAL A 64 -15.73 -11.27 -4.90
C VAL A 64 -16.17 -11.63 -3.47
N VAL A 65 -15.89 -10.80 -2.47
CA VAL A 65 -16.27 -11.07 -1.07
C VAL A 65 -17.78 -11.11 -0.91
N ALA A 66 -18.53 -10.18 -1.53
CA ALA A 66 -19.98 -10.16 -1.49
C ALA A 66 -20.60 -11.40 -2.15
N SER A 67 -20.04 -11.87 -3.27
CA SER A 67 -20.49 -13.12 -3.90
C SER A 67 -20.23 -14.33 -3.01
N ARG A 68 -19.04 -14.43 -2.40
CA ARG A 68 -18.69 -15.50 -1.45
C ARG A 68 -19.59 -15.48 -0.22
N ALA A 69 -19.88 -14.30 0.33
CA ALA A 69 -20.79 -14.12 1.46
C ALA A 69 -22.20 -14.69 1.20
N LYS A 70 -22.68 -14.63 -0.05
CA LYS A 70 -23.98 -15.19 -0.45
C LYS A 70 -23.98 -16.72 -0.44
N THR A 71 -22.84 -17.35 -0.69
CA THR A 71 -22.69 -18.82 -0.75
C THR A 71 -22.50 -19.50 0.61
N ILE A 72 -22.20 -18.75 1.67
CA ILE A 72 -22.03 -19.31 3.01
C ILE A 72 -23.35 -19.93 3.46
N ALA A 73 -23.31 -21.21 3.88
CA ALA A 73 -24.43 -21.93 4.47
C ALA A 73 -24.75 -21.42 5.89
N TRP A 74 -25.21 -20.17 5.96
CA TRP A 74 -25.58 -19.46 7.18
C TRP A 74 -26.96 -18.83 6.99
N THR A 75 -27.89 -19.14 7.89
CA THR A 75 -29.31 -18.77 7.78
C THR A 75 -29.80 -17.98 8.99
N GLY A 76 -30.89 -17.24 8.81
CA GLY A 76 -31.56 -16.46 9.84
C GLY A 76 -31.27 -14.96 9.77
N LYS A 77 -31.98 -14.17 10.58
CA LYS A 77 -32.02 -12.69 10.50
C LYS A 77 -30.64 -12.02 10.54
N ALA A 78 -29.70 -12.57 11.31
CA ALA A 78 -28.34 -12.04 11.39
C ALA A 78 -27.60 -12.19 10.05
N SER A 79 -27.79 -13.33 9.37
CA SER A 79 -27.20 -13.60 8.06
C SER A 79 -27.80 -12.69 6.97
N ASP A 80 -29.10 -12.38 7.05
CA ASP A 80 -29.77 -11.47 6.13
C ASP A 80 -29.27 -10.03 6.30
N LEU A 81 -29.13 -9.57 7.55
CA LEU A 81 -28.56 -8.27 7.86
C LEU A 81 -27.12 -8.16 7.36
N PHE A 82 -26.29 -9.19 7.58
CA PHE A 82 -24.92 -9.22 7.09
C PHE A 82 -24.85 -9.08 5.57
N ARG A 83 -25.62 -9.88 4.82
CA ARG A 83 -25.65 -9.81 3.34
C ARG A 83 -26.16 -8.45 2.85
N THR A 84 -27.18 -7.89 3.51
CA THR A 84 -27.68 -6.53 3.22
C THR A 84 -26.59 -5.47 3.44
N ARG A 85 -25.81 -5.58 4.51
CA ARG A 85 -24.70 -4.65 4.78
C ARG A 85 -23.57 -4.81 3.76
N MET A 86 -23.27 -6.03 3.35
CA MET A 86 -22.31 -6.30 2.28
C MET A 86 -22.75 -5.70 0.94
N ASP A 87 -24.03 -5.86 0.55
CA ASP A 87 -24.55 -5.25 -0.67
C ASP A 87 -24.45 -3.72 -0.62
N ARG A 88 -24.70 -3.09 0.54
CA ARG A 88 -24.49 -1.64 0.72
C ARG A 88 -23.03 -1.24 0.54
N VAL A 89 -22.08 -2.02 1.07
CA VAL A 89 -20.64 -1.75 0.88
C VAL A 89 -20.27 -1.82 -0.60
N VAL A 90 -20.75 -2.84 -1.33
CA VAL A 90 -20.53 -2.93 -2.78
C VAL A 90 -21.08 -1.71 -3.51
N GLN A 91 -22.29 -1.25 -3.17
CA GLN A 91 -22.87 -0.04 -3.76
C GLN A 91 -22.02 1.22 -3.48
N SER A 92 -21.52 1.38 -2.25
CA SER A 92 -20.61 2.50 -1.92
C SER A 92 -19.31 2.45 -2.73
N ILE A 93 -18.79 1.26 -3.03
CA ILE A 93 -17.56 1.11 -3.82
C ILE A 93 -17.82 1.41 -5.30
N LEU A 94 -18.98 1.03 -5.85
CA LEU A 94 -19.36 1.41 -7.21
C LEU A 94 -19.47 2.93 -7.39
N LEU A 95 -19.95 3.65 -6.37
CA LEU A 95 -19.94 5.11 -6.37
C LEU A 95 -18.50 5.66 -6.34
N LEU A 96 -17.63 5.05 -5.53
CA LEU A 96 -16.22 5.42 -5.48
C LEU A 96 -15.50 5.20 -6.83
N ASP A 97 -15.83 4.13 -7.56
CA ASP A 97 -15.31 3.90 -8.91
C ASP A 97 -15.71 5.02 -9.87
N GLN A 98 -16.97 5.49 -9.79
CA GLN A 98 -17.46 6.61 -10.60
C GLN A 98 -16.76 7.92 -10.24
N ASP A 99 -16.60 8.21 -8.95
CA ASP A 99 -15.89 9.39 -8.48
C ASP A 99 -14.41 9.38 -8.92
N MET A 100 -13.76 8.22 -8.91
CA MET A 100 -12.40 8.07 -9.42
C MET A 100 -12.33 8.26 -10.94
N ALA A 101 -13.29 7.73 -11.70
CA ALA A 101 -13.36 7.95 -13.14
C ALA A 101 -13.53 9.44 -13.48
N ALA A 102 -14.37 10.15 -12.74
CA ALA A 102 -14.53 11.60 -12.87
C ALA A 102 -13.23 12.35 -12.53
N THR A 103 -12.55 11.95 -11.45
CA THR A 103 -11.26 12.53 -11.04
C THR A 103 -10.21 12.39 -12.15
N VAL A 104 -10.11 11.19 -12.75
CA VAL A 104 -9.17 10.93 -13.87
C VAL A 104 -9.52 11.79 -15.08
N ALA A 105 -10.81 11.89 -15.43
CA ALA A 105 -11.25 12.69 -16.57
C ALA A 105 -10.95 14.19 -16.41
N ILE A 106 -11.03 14.72 -15.18
CA ILE A 106 -10.67 16.12 -14.90
C ILE A 106 -9.16 16.33 -15.00
N ALA A 107 -8.36 15.39 -14.48
CA ALA A 107 -6.91 15.52 -14.48
C ALA A 107 -6.26 15.42 -15.87
N GLN A 108 -6.99 14.93 -16.87
CA GLN A 108 -6.54 14.80 -18.26
C GLN A 108 -7.01 15.95 -19.16
N ARG A 109 -7.77 16.91 -18.63
CA ARG A 109 -8.18 18.14 -19.34
C ARG A 109 -7.15 19.24 -19.14
#